data_AF-A0A9W7DJU0-F1
#
_entry.id   AF-A0A9W7DJU0-F1
#
_cell.length_a   1.000
_cell.length_b   1.000
_cell.length_c   1.000
_cell.angle_alpha   90.00
_cell.angle_beta   90.00
_cell.angle_gamma   90.00
#
_symmetry.space_group_name_H-M   'P 1'
#
loop_
_entity.id
_entity.type
_entity.pdbx_description
1 polymer ?
#
loop_
_entity_poly.entity_id
_entity_poly.type
_entity_poly.pdbx_seq_one_letter_code
_entity_poly.pdbx_strand_id
1 'polypeptide(L)'
;MASISFAPQLKAASKGVLNAVKVNSHSSSKQRYTVLGTSIALASAATAYYINDNNNNNNGSNSSSNWLKGFLGFGAANSVASRDTDTNIKPKAFYQQVYNDIALKLRDEDEFDDGSYGPILVRLAWHSSGSHDRRDKTEKQGGSYAGTMRFEKEQKDPENAGLGIARDFLKPIKEKYPELSYGDLYTLGGVTAIQELSGPKIQWRPGRVDQSKSAIPPYHRLPDAHMTTGEYVRSVFGTRLGFNDREMVNLIGVGHAIGRCHSNASGFDGPWTFSPTMVTNDFFTLLLNEEWELRKWDGPEQYTDTLL
;
A
#
# COMPACT_ATOMS: atom_id res chain seq x y z
N MET A 1 1.57 -8.50 -3.87
CA MET A 1 0.21 -8.98 -3.61
C MET A 1 0.08 -10.27 -4.38
N ALA A 2 -0.54 -11.29 -3.81
CA ALA A 2 -0.80 -12.51 -4.54
C ALA A 2 -1.76 -12.19 -5.70
N SER A 3 -1.39 -12.57 -6.91
CA SER A 3 -2.20 -12.36 -8.11
C SER A 3 -3.53 -13.07 -7.94
N ILE A 4 -4.64 -12.34 -7.86
CA ILE A 4 -5.98 -12.93 -7.88
C ILE A 4 -6.48 -12.78 -9.32
N SER A 5 -6.56 -13.90 -10.03
CA SER A 5 -7.24 -13.96 -11.33
C SER A 5 -8.76 -13.84 -11.11
N PHE A 6 -9.38 -12.77 -11.60
CA PHE A 6 -10.83 -12.58 -11.53
C PHE A 6 -11.48 -13.07 -12.83
N ALA A 7 -12.32 -14.10 -12.76
CA ALA A 7 -13.20 -14.48 -13.85
C ALA A 7 -14.41 -13.52 -13.93
N PRO A 8 -14.76 -12.93 -15.10
CA PRO A 8 -15.90 -12.04 -15.22
C PRO A 8 -17.18 -12.85 -15.48
N GLN A 9 -18.02 -12.97 -14.47
CA GLN A 9 -19.43 -13.37 -14.60
C GLN A 9 -20.28 -12.27 -13.96
N LEU A 10 -20.60 -11.20 -14.71
CA LEU A 10 -21.67 -10.23 -14.42
C LEU A 10 -21.76 -9.18 -15.57
N LYS A 11 -22.48 -9.51 -16.65
CA LYS A 11 -23.00 -8.52 -17.62
C LYS A 11 -24.51 -8.41 -17.43
N ALA A 12 -24.98 -7.39 -16.69
CA ALA A 12 -26.33 -6.85 -16.85
C ALA A 12 -26.41 -5.41 -16.29
N ALA A 13 -26.90 -4.51 -17.14
CA ALA A 13 -27.33 -3.13 -16.85
C ALA A 13 -26.24 -2.05 -16.66
N SER A 14 -25.90 -1.34 -17.74
CA SER A 14 -26.61 -0.10 -18.12
C SER A 14 -25.88 0.62 -19.26
N LYS A 15 -26.61 0.88 -20.36
CA LYS A 15 -26.23 1.84 -21.40
C LYS A 15 -26.89 3.17 -21.04
N GLY A 16 -26.13 4.26 -20.98
CA GLY A 16 -26.71 5.58 -20.77
C GLY A 16 -25.71 6.73 -20.70
N VAL A 17 -25.45 7.33 -21.86
CA VAL A 17 -25.10 8.75 -22.08
C VAL A 17 -23.68 9.21 -21.68
N LEU A 18 -22.77 9.25 -22.65
CA LEU A 18 -21.56 10.09 -22.66
C LEU A 18 -21.77 11.23 -23.66
N ASN A 19 -21.57 12.48 -23.21
CA ASN A 19 -21.42 13.63 -24.08
C ASN A 19 -19.98 14.15 -24.00
N ALA A 20 -19.41 14.35 -25.18
CA ALA A 20 -18.03 14.74 -25.43
C ALA A 20 -17.72 16.19 -25.04
N VAL A 21 -16.52 16.44 -24.53
CA VAL A 21 -15.88 17.76 -24.54
C VAL A 21 -14.57 17.65 -25.32
N LYS A 22 -14.52 18.32 -26.47
CA LYS A 22 -13.31 18.52 -27.29
C LYS A 22 -12.36 19.46 -26.55
N VAL A 23 -11.09 19.08 -26.44
CA VAL A 23 -10.00 20.00 -26.10
C VAL A 23 -9.12 20.15 -27.34
N ASN A 24 -9.00 21.39 -27.84
CA ASN A 24 -8.12 21.74 -28.95
C ASN A 24 -6.67 21.85 -28.47
N SER A 25 -5.77 21.21 -29.20
CA SER A 25 -4.31 21.34 -29.12
C SER A 25 -3.85 22.75 -29.51
N HIS A 26 -2.81 23.31 -28.87
CA HIS A 26 -1.86 24.24 -29.50
C HIS A 26 -0.48 24.25 -28.80
N SER A 27 0.51 23.83 -29.59
CA SER A 27 1.92 24.29 -29.78
C SER A 27 2.90 24.61 -28.63
N SER A 28 4.06 23.98 -28.79
CA SER A 28 5.39 24.09 -28.17
C SER A 28 6.02 25.48 -28.05
N SER A 29 6.79 25.71 -26.97
CA SER A 29 8.14 26.28 -27.09
C SER A 29 9.07 25.81 -25.96
N LYS A 30 10.33 25.49 -26.32
CA LYS A 30 11.41 25.04 -25.42
C LYS A 30 12.12 26.27 -24.82
N GLN A 31 12.37 26.27 -23.51
CA GLN A 31 13.41 27.11 -22.90
C GLN A 31 14.27 26.28 -21.94
N ARG A 32 15.58 26.34 -22.15
CA ARG A 32 16.62 25.75 -21.32
C ARG A 32 16.89 26.70 -20.14
N TYR A 33 16.87 26.17 -18.91
CA TYR A 33 17.39 26.88 -17.74
C TYR A 33 18.55 26.07 -17.14
N THR A 34 19.73 26.66 -17.20
CA THR A 34 20.89 26.27 -16.40
C THR A 34 20.75 26.96 -15.05
N VAL A 35 20.67 26.20 -13.95
CA VAL A 35 20.76 26.74 -12.58
C VAL A 35 21.77 25.92 -11.79
N LEU A 36 22.85 26.60 -11.42
CA LEU A 36 23.83 26.21 -10.41
C LEU A 36 23.16 26.21 -9.03
N GLY A 37 23.41 25.16 -8.24
CA GLY A 37 23.55 25.23 -6.78
C GLY A 37 22.30 25.52 -5.94
N THR A 38 21.97 24.56 -5.06
CA THR A 38 21.00 24.65 -3.96
C THR A 38 19.54 24.81 -4.35
N SER A 39 18.91 23.70 -4.77
CA SER A 39 17.46 23.56 -4.80
C SER A 39 17.04 22.51 -3.76
N ILE A 40 16.75 22.96 -2.54
CA ILE A 40 15.80 22.27 -1.68
C ILE A 40 14.45 22.42 -2.39
N ALA A 41 14.07 21.43 -3.19
CA ALA A 41 12.74 21.34 -3.77
C ALA A 41 11.76 20.89 -2.67
N LEU A 42 11.43 21.80 -1.75
CA LEU A 42 10.31 21.68 -0.80
C LEU A 42 8.97 21.87 -1.53
N ALA A 43 8.75 21.15 -2.63
CA ALA A 43 7.44 21.06 -3.26
C ALA A 43 6.74 19.82 -2.69
N SER A 44 5.71 20.06 -1.87
CA SER A 44 4.92 19.09 -1.08
C SER A 44 5.60 18.50 0.17
N ALA A 45 6.02 19.35 1.11
CA ALA A 45 6.00 18.95 2.53
C ALA A 45 4.54 18.85 2.99
N ALA A 46 3.80 17.88 2.45
CA ALA A 46 2.44 17.57 2.84
C ALA A 46 2.53 16.92 4.23
N THR A 47 2.29 17.72 5.26
CA THR A 47 2.22 17.34 6.67
C THR A 47 1.51 15.99 6.80
N ALA A 48 2.22 14.94 7.19
CA ALA A 48 1.62 13.68 7.58
C ALA A 48 0.92 13.92 8.92
N TYR A 49 -0.30 14.42 8.88
CA TYR A 49 -1.10 14.65 10.08
C TYR A 49 -1.76 13.33 10.50
N TYR A 50 -1.06 12.65 11.40
CA TYR A 50 -1.57 11.79 12.47
C TYR A 50 -3.02 12.13 12.89
N ILE A 51 -3.89 11.12 12.90
CA ILE A 51 -5.10 11.11 13.72
C ILE A 51 -4.99 9.94 14.70
N ASN A 52 -4.81 10.26 15.97
CA ASN A 52 -5.12 9.36 17.08
C ASN A 52 -5.99 10.14 18.06
N ASP A 53 -7.30 10.05 17.89
CA ASP A 53 -8.20 10.20 19.02
C ASP A 53 -8.47 8.79 19.54
N ASN A 54 -7.63 8.34 20.48
CA ASN A 54 -7.97 7.24 21.36
C ASN A 54 -8.33 7.84 22.72
N ASN A 55 -9.47 8.54 22.78
CA ASN A 55 -10.12 8.84 24.06
C ASN A 55 -11.02 7.67 24.42
N ASN A 56 -10.43 6.58 24.91
CA ASN A 56 -11.17 5.42 25.36
C ASN A 56 -11.68 5.67 26.79
N ASN A 57 -12.60 6.62 26.92
CA ASN A 57 -13.43 6.74 28.11
C ASN A 57 -14.74 5.99 27.83
N ASN A 58 -14.72 4.68 28.08
CA ASN A 58 -15.95 3.89 28.08
C ASN A 58 -16.79 4.28 29.30
N ASN A 59 -17.63 5.30 29.11
CA ASN A 59 -18.94 5.35 29.74
C ASN A 59 -19.96 5.27 28.59
N GLY A 60 -20.80 4.24 28.62
CA GLY A 60 -21.55 3.79 27.45
C GLY A 60 -22.56 4.81 26.92
N SER A 61 -22.72 4.83 25.59
CA SER A 61 -24.02 4.99 24.91
C SER A 61 -23.86 4.78 23.40
N ASN A 62 -24.85 4.13 22.79
CA ASN A 62 -25.02 3.94 21.35
C ASN A 62 -24.91 5.26 20.56
N SER A 63 -24.31 5.21 19.37
CA SER A 63 -24.99 5.46 18.08
C SER A 63 -24.02 5.79 16.92
N SER A 64 -24.22 5.05 15.82
CA SER A 64 -24.06 5.37 14.39
C SER A 64 -22.97 6.35 13.88
N SER A 65 -22.06 5.76 13.09
CA SER A 65 -21.52 6.24 11.79
C SER A 65 -21.32 7.76 11.56
N ASN A 66 -20.08 8.22 11.69
CA ASN A 66 -19.62 9.55 11.22
C ASN A 66 -18.45 9.43 10.22
N TRP A 67 -18.69 8.83 9.05
CA TRP A 67 -17.68 8.76 7.97
C TRP A 67 -17.70 9.96 7.01
N LEU A 68 -18.51 10.99 7.28
CA LEU A 68 -18.81 12.11 6.35
C LEU A 68 -18.55 13.52 6.93
N LYS A 69 -17.41 13.75 7.59
CA LYS A 69 -17.02 15.11 8.06
C LYS A 69 -15.55 15.47 7.81
N GLY A 70 -15.06 15.18 6.60
CA GLY A 70 -13.65 15.43 6.23
C GLY A 70 -13.44 15.91 4.80
N PHE A 71 -14.39 16.66 4.24
CA PHE A 71 -14.17 17.46 3.03
C PHE A 71 -14.55 18.90 3.38
N LEU A 72 -13.68 19.86 3.02
CA LEU A 72 -13.75 21.32 3.26
C LEU A 72 -13.08 21.81 4.55
N GLY A 73 -11.97 22.54 4.41
CA GLY A 73 -11.45 23.41 5.48
C GLY A 73 -9.94 23.60 5.51
N PHE A 74 -9.40 24.41 4.60
CA PHE A 74 -8.12 25.09 4.80
C PHE A 74 -8.30 26.16 5.90
N GLY A 75 -7.52 26.11 6.98
CA GLY A 75 -7.35 27.24 7.90
C GLY A 75 -7.41 26.89 9.40
N ALA A 76 -6.52 27.54 10.15
CA ALA A 76 -6.38 27.57 11.62
C ALA A 76 -5.63 26.39 12.28
N ALA A 77 -4.35 26.66 12.57
CA ALA A 77 -3.55 25.90 13.52
C ALA A 77 -4.12 26.06 14.94
N ASN A 78 -4.63 24.97 15.51
CA ASN A 78 -4.82 24.84 16.95
C ASN A 78 -3.82 23.80 17.48
N SER A 79 -2.78 24.29 18.13
CA SER A 79 -1.81 23.49 18.88
C SER A 79 -2.47 22.98 20.17
N VAL A 80 -2.94 21.74 20.17
CA VAL A 80 -3.35 21.03 21.38
C VAL A 80 -2.17 20.16 21.83
N ALA A 81 -1.59 20.48 22.98
CA ALA A 81 -0.55 19.67 23.60
C ALA A 81 -1.16 18.35 24.09
N SER A 82 -0.79 17.24 23.46
CA SER A 82 -1.14 15.90 23.91
C SER A 82 -0.14 15.45 24.98
N ARG A 83 -0.62 15.07 26.16
CA ARG A 83 0.20 14.41 27.20
C ARG A 83 0.38 12.95 26.78
N ASP A 84 1.60 12.63 26.36
CA ASP A 84 2.09 11.29 26.05
C ASP A 84 2.12 10.43 27.32
N THR A 85 1.42 9.30 27.33
CA THR A 85 1.52 8.29 28.41
C THR A 85 1.94 6.91 27.91
N ASP A 86 2.55 6.81 26.73
CA ASP A 86 3.21 5.59 26.29
C ASP A 86 4.70 5.86 26.07
N THR A 87 5.54 5.46 27.03
CA THR A 87 6.97 5.81 27.11
C THR A 87 7.82 5.29 25.94
N ASN A 88 7.23 4.48 25.06
CA ASN A 88 7.92 3.88 23.91
C ASN A 88 7.60 4.55 22.56
N ILE A 89 6.57 5.41 22.47
CA ILE A 89 6.23 6.08 21.21
C ILE A 89 7.11 7.32 21.03
N LYS A 90 7.78 7.43 19.87
CA LYS A 90 8.60 8.59 19.54
C LYS A 90 7.74 9.83 19.23
N PRO A 91 8.26 11.06 19.39
CA PRO A 91 7.52 12.27 19.06
C PRO A 91 7.09 12.30 17.59
N LYS A 92 5.95 12.93 17.28
CA LYS A 92 5.45 13.05 15.89
C LYS A 92 6.50 13.57 14.89
N ALA A 93 7.34 14.53 15.30
CA ALA A 93 8.39 15.09 14.46
C ALA A 93 9.41 14.03 14.00
N PHE A 94 9.66 13.00 14.82
CA PHE A 94 10.52 11.88 14.45
C PHE A 94 9.95 11.11 13.24
N TYR A 95 8.71 10.66 13.33
CA TYR A 95 8.07 9.90 12.24
C TYR A 95 7.86 10.75 10.98
N GLN A 96 7.61 12.06 11.13
CA GLN A 96 7.56 12.98 10.00
C GLN A 96 8.91 13.06 9.27
N GLN A 97 10.03 13.09 10.00
CA GLN A 97 11.34 13.09 9.39
C GLN A 97 11.62 11.77 8.66
N VAL A 98 11.25 10.62 9.26
CA VAL A 98 11.35 9.31 8.59
C VAL A 98 10.53 9.29 7.30
N TYR A 99 9.28 9.75 7.34
CA TYR A 99 8.43 9.87 6.15
C TYR A 99 9.13 10.72 5.07
N ASN A 100 9.64 11.90 5.44
CA ASN A 100 10.28 12.81 4.50
C ASN A 100 11.50 12.18 3.84
N ASP A 101 12.32 11.45 4.60
CA ASP A 101 13.49 10.78 4.06
C ASP A 101 13.12 9.63 3.11
N ILE A 102 12.08 8.86 3.43
CA ILE A 102 11.55 7.82 2.52
C ILE A 102 11.00 8.47 1.25
N ALA A 103 10.23 9.55 1.37
CA ALA A 103 9.65 10.27 0.24
C ALA A 103 10.72 10.87 -0.68
N LEU A 104 11.76 11.49 -0.10
CA LEU A 104 12.92 11.98 -0.86
C LEU A 104 13.61 10.84 -1.59
N LYS A 105 13.90 9.74 -0.90
CA LYS A 105 14.53 8.57 -1.52
C LYS A 105 13.69 7.98 -2.65
N LEU A 106 12.36 7.91 -2.51
CA LEU A 106 11.44 7.44 -3.58
C LEU A 106 11.45 8.35 -4.82
N ARG A 107 11.79 9.64 -4.67
CA ARG A 107 11.87 10.60 -5.77
C ARG A 107 13.26 10.61 -6.42
N ASP A 108 14.30 10.39 -5.62
CA ASP A 108 15.69 10.44 -6.06
C ASP A 108 16.15 9.11 -6.70
N GLU A 109 15.52 7.99 -6.33
CA GLU A 109 15.82 6.65 -6.86
C GLU A 109 14.61 6.08 -7.61
N ASP A 110 14.72 6.07 -8.94
CA ASP A 110 13.68 5.68 -9.90
C ASP A 110 14.08 4.49 -10.78
N GLU A 111 15.20 3.82 -10.51
CA GLU A 111 15.76 2.79 -11.39
C GLU A 111 15.02 1.43 -11.37
N PHE A 112 14.00 1.28 -10.51
CA PHE A 112 13.26 0.02 -10.36
C PHE A 112 11.95 0.01 -11.15
N ASP A 113 11.69 -1.11 -11.82
CA ASP A 113 10.50 -1.37 -12.64
C ASP A 113 10.11 -0.18 -13.53
N ASP A 114 8.95 0.40 -13.26
CA ASP A 114 8.29 1.45 -14.04
C ASP A 114 8.74 2.86 -13.64
N GLY A 115 9.98 3.00 -13.19
CA GLY A 115 10.48 4.27 -12.70
C GLY A 115 10.22 4.52 -11.21
N SER A 116 10.00 3.48 -10.38
CA SER A 116 9.65 3.68 -8.97
C SER A 116 9.77 2.45 -8.08
N TYR A 117 10.34 2.65 -6.88
CA TYR A 117 10.26 1.68 -5.77
C TYR A 117 8.93 1.70 -5.00
N GLY A 118 8.04 2.67 -5.28
CA GLY A 118 6.78 2.84 -4.55
C GLY A 118 5.94 1.56 -4.46
N PRO A 119 5.60 0.90 -5.58
CA PRO A 119 4.76 -0.29 -5.56
C PRO A 119 5.34 -1.46 -4.74
N ILE A 120 6.67 -1.66 -4.77
CA ILE A 120 7.30 -2.74 -3.98
C ILE A 120 7.30 -2.44 -2.48
N LEU A 121 7.35 -1.16 -2.07
CA LEU A 121 7.16 -0.78 -0.66
C LEU A 121 5.73 -1.03 -0.19
N VAL A 122 4.73 -0.74 -1.02
CA VAL A 122 3.32 -1.08 -0.72
C VAL A 122 3.17 -2.59 -0.57
N ARG A 123 3.79 -3.37 -1.46
CA ARG A 123 3.80 -4.84 -1.33
C ARG A 123 4.46 -5.27 -0.01
N LEU A 124 5.61 -4.74 0.36
CA LEU A 124 6.28 -5.09 1.61
C LEU A 124 5.39 -4.79 2.83
N ALA A 125 4.73 -3.63 2.86
CA ALA A 125 3.82 -3.24 3.94
C ALA A 125 2.60 -4.17 4.04
N TRP A 126 2.01 -4.54 2.91
CA TRP A 126 0.94 -5.54 2.84
C TRP A 126 1.43 -6.89 3.34
N HIS A 127 2.52 -7.43 2.82
CA HIS A 127 3.03 -8.76 3.19
C HIS A 127 3.44 -8.83 4.65
N SER A 128 4.07 -7.76 5.18
CA SER A 128 4.38 -7.66 6.61
C SER A 128 3.12 -7.66 7.48
N SER A 129 1.96 -7.23 6.96
CA SER A 129 0.70 -7.17 7.71
C SER A 129 -0.22 -8.39 7.44
N GLY A 130 -0.12 -8.99 6.25
CA GLY A 130 -1.03 -10.01 5.73
C GLY A 130 -0.86 -11.39 6.36
N SER A 131 0.18 -11.61 7.17
CA SER A 131 0.33 -12.81 7.99
C SER A 131 -0.52 -12.79 9.28
N HIS A 132 -1.27 -11.70 9.51
CA HIS A 132 -2.22 -11.60 10.61
C HIS A 132 -3.30 -12.70 10.54
N ASP A 133 -3.74 -13.14 11.71
CA ASP A 133 -4.95 -13.97 11.86
C ASP A 133 -5.70 -13.48 13.09
N ARG A 134 -6.93 -13.01 12.91
CA ARG A 134 -7.76 -12.52 14.01
C ARG A 134 -8.12 -13.58 15.05
N ARG A 135 -7.89 -14.86 14.74
CA ARG A 135 -8.14 -16.02 15.61
C ARG A 135 -6.92 -16.37 16.45
N ASP A 136 -5.77 -15.76 16.20
CA ASP A 136 -4.59 -15.96 17.03
C ASP A 136 -4.86 -15.48 18.46
N LYS A 137 -4.41 -16.26 19.44
CA LYS A 137 -4.59 -15.97 20.87
C LYS A 137 -3.67 -14.85 21.38
N THR A 138 -2.75 -14.40 20.53
CA THR A 138 -1.75 -13.37 20.83
C THR A 138 -1.71 -12.38 19.67
N GLU A 139 -1.90 -11.10 19.98
CA GLU A 139 -1.83 -9.99 19.00
C GLU A 139 -0.43 -9.83 18.40
N LYS A 140 0.57 -10.55 18.93
CA LYS A 140 1.99 -10.43 18.55
C LYS A 140 2.44 -11.49 17.56
N GLN A 141 1.57 -12.43 17.16
CA GLN A 141 1.92 -13.48 16.20
C GLN A 141 1.37 -13.13 14.80
N GLY A 142 2.28 -13.05 13.83
CA GLY A 142 1.95 -12.53 12.51
C GLY A 142 1.57 -11.05 12.51
N GLY A 143 1.29 -10.51 11.33
CA GLY A 143 1.06 -9.09 11.13
C GLY A 143 2.31 -8.23 11.37
N SER A 144 2.15 -6.91 11.22
CA SER A 144 3.30 -6.00 11.20
C SER A 144 3.83 -5.61 12.57
N TYR A 145 3.09 -5.90 13.65
CA TYR A 145 3.42 -5.42 15.00
C TYR A 145 4.81 -5.87 15.47
N ALA A 146 5.17 -7.12 15.25
CA ALA A 146 6.39 -7.72 15.76
C ALA A 146 7.64 -7.47 14.89
N GLY A 147 7.47 -6.84 13.71
CA GLY A 147 8.55 -6.55 12.75
C GLY A 147 9.24 -7.80 12.20
N THR A 148 8.58 -8.95 12.17
CA THR A 148 9.21 -10.27 11.97
C THR A 148 9.70 -10.51 10.54
N MET A 149 9.20 -9.76 9.55
CA MET A 149 9.64 -9.78 8.14
C MET A 149 11.16 -9.49 7.94
N ARG A 150 11.85 -9.03 8.98
CA ARG A 150 13.32 -8.91 9.01
C ARG A 150 14.07 -10.24 9.24
N PHE A 151 13.37 -11.30 9.65
CA PHE A 151 13.98 -12.59 9.95
C PHE A 151 13.91 -13.53 8.76
N GLU A 152 15.02 -14.23 8.54
CA GLU A 152 15.22 -15.13 7.39
C GLU A 152 14.09 -16.15 7.18
N LYS A 153 13.54 -16.71 8.26
CA LYS A 153 12.42 -17.65 8.16
C LYS A 153 11.22 -17.02 7.45
N GLU A 154 10.78 -15.83 7.84
CA GLU A 154 9.65 -15.18 7.16
C GLU A 154 10.04 -14.66 5.76
N GLN A 155 11.28 -14.22 5.58
CA GLN A 155 11.79 -13.76 4.28
C GLN A 155 11.79 -14.87 3.22
N LYS A 156 11.93 -16.13 3.63
CA LYS A 156 11.97 -17.32 2.78
C LYS A 156 10.60 -17.94 2.53
N ASP A 157 9.51 -17.38 3.08
CA ASP A 157 8.15 -17.78 2.68
C ASP A 157 8.00 -17.53 1.17
N PRO A 158 7.55 -18.49 0.34
CA PRO A 158 7.55 -18.34 -1.11
C PRO A 158 6.81 -17.08 -1.59
N GLU A 159 5.72 -16.71 -0.93
CA GLU A 159 4.91 -15.53 -1.23
C GLU A 159 5.67 -14.21 -0.97
N ASN A 160 6.77 -14.25 -0.23
CA ASN A 160 7.66 -13.11 0.05
C ASN A 160 8.83 -12.98 -0.93
N ALA A 161 8.92 -13.85 -1.95
CA ALA A 161 9.94 -13.77 -2.99
C ALA A 161 9.99 -12.36 -3.63
N GLY A 162 11.20 -11.85 -3.86
CA GLY A 162 11.43 -10.49 -4.39
C GLY A 162 11.37 -9.35 -3.37
N LEU A 163 10.82 -9.55 -2.16
CA LEU A 163 10.74 -8.48 -1.14
C LEU A 163 12.09 -8.07 -0.54
N GLY A 164 13.18 -8.77 -0.88
CA GLY A 164 14.54 -8.33 -0.56
C GLY A 164 14.80 -6.91 -1.08
N ILE A 165 14.32 -6.61 -2.29
CA ILE A 165 14.49 -5.31 -2.96
C ILE A 165 13.94 -4.16 -2.10
N ALA A 166 12.70 -4.30 -1.60
CA ALA A 166 12.09 -3.29 -0.73
C ALA A 166 12.77 -3.16 0.64
N ARG A 167 13.26 -4.28 1.20
CA ARG A 167 14.00 -4.26 2.47
C ARG A 167 15.36 -3.58 2.32
N ASP A 168 16.06 -3.87 1.24
CA ASP A 168 17.36 -3.25 0.92
C ASP A 168 17.19 -1.75 0.63
N PHE A 169 16.11 -1.37 -0.07
CA PHE A 169 15.75 0.04 -0.24
C PHE A 169 15.52 0.75 1.10
N LEU A 170 14.82 0.14 2.06
CA LEU A 170 14.58 0.75 3.36
C LEU A 170 15.76 0.61 4.36
N LYS A 171 16.80 -0.16 4.03
CA LYS A 171 17.93 -0.41 4.92
C LYS A 171 18.69 0.87 5.32
N PRO A 172 19.06 1.80 4.42
CA PRO A 172 19.71 3.05 4.82
C PRO A 172 18.84 3.92 5.73
N ILE A 173 17.52 3.88 5.56
CA ILE A 173 16.57 4.57 6.45
C ILE A 173 16.60 3.92 7.85
N LYS A 174 16.60 2.58 7.92
CA LYS A 174 16.74 1.85 9.19
C LYS A 174 18.06 2.15 9.90
N GLU A 175 19.15 2.27 9.16
CA GLU A 175 20.49 2.59 9.67
C GLU A 175 20.55 4.03 10.21
N LYS A 176 19.88 4.98 9.55
CA LYS A 176 19.74 6.36 10.02
C LYS A 176 18.87 6.48 11.28
N TYR A 177 17.86 5.62 11.42
CA TYR A 177 16.90 5.60 12.54
C TYR A 177 16.93 4.24 13.27
N PRO A 178 18.00 3.92 14.01
CA PRO A 178 18.16 2.63 14.69
C PRO A 178 17.05 2.34 15.71
N GLU A 179 16.41 3.36 16.28
CA GLU A 179 15.32 3.28 17.24
C GLU A 179 13.93 3.04 16.61
N LEU A 180 13.78 3.22 15.29
CA LEU A 180 12.53 2.92 14.57
C LEU A 180 12.37 1.40 14.46
N SER A 181 11.23 0.85 14.89
CA SER A 181 10.96 -0.58 14.74
C SER A 181 10.82 -0.97 13.26
N TYR A 182 11.14 -2.21 12.91
CA TYR A 182 10.95 -2.68 11.53
C TYR A 182 9.47 -2.69 11.12
N GLY A 183 8.57 -2.99 12.05
CA GLY A 183 7.14 -2.89 11.81
C GLY A 183 6.70 -1.48 11.42
N ASP A 184 7.16 -0.46 12.16
CA ASP A 184 6.83 0.93 11.85
C ASP A 184 7.51 1.38 10.55
N LEU A 185 8.76 1.00 10.32
CA LEU A 185 9.49 1.29 9.07
C LEU A 185 8.75 0.76 7.83
N TYR A 186 8.40 -0.53 7.81
CA TYR A 186 7.80 -1.14 6.63
C TYR A 186 6.40 -0.60 6.36
N THR A 187 5.59 -0.38 7.41
CA THR A 187 4.24 0.16 7.22
C THR A 187 4.24 1.65 6.89
N LEU A 188 5.13 2.45 7.48
CA LEU A 188 5.30 3.86 7.11
C LEU A 188 5.85 3.99 5.68
N GLY A 189 6.74 3.09 5.26
CA GLY A 189 7.22 3.01 3.88
C GLY A 189 6.08 2.78 2.89
N GLY A 190 5.17 1.85 3.16
CA GLY A 190 3.98 1.63 2.33
C GLY A 190 3.03 2.84 2.29
N VAL A 191 2.81 3.51 3.43
CA VAL A 191 2.00 4.74 3.49
C VAL A 191 2.63 5.87 2.69
N THR A 192 3.95 6.05 2.83
CA THR A 192 4.70 7.05 2.06
C THR A 192 4.58 6.76 0.57
N ALA A 193 4.79 5.51 0.16
CA ALA A 193 4.65 5.11 -1.23
C ALA A 193 3.26 5.40 -1.82
N ILE A 194 2.16 5.00 -1.17
CA ILE A 194 0.82 5.31 -1.67
C ILE A 194 0.63 6.82 -1.87
N GLN A 195 1.08 7.62 -0.91
CA GLN A 195 0.90 9.08 -0.97
C GLN A 195 1.79 9.75 -2.03
N GLU A 196 3.01 9.25 -2.26
CA GLU A 196 3.91 9.74 -3.31
C GLU A 196 3.44 9.31 -4.71
N LEU A 197 2.77 8.15 -4.83
CA LEU A 197 2.13 7.70 -6.08
C LEU A 197 0.76 8.37 -6.31
N SER A 198 0.56 9.59 -5.80
CA SER A 198 -0.68 10.39 -5.90
C SER A 198 -1.93 9.76 -5.27
N GLY A 199 -1.77 8.76 -4.40
CA GLY A 199 -2.86 8.15 -3.65
C GLY A 199 -3.41 9.01 -2.51
N PRO A 200 -4.50 8.56 -1.88
CA PRO A 200 -5.13 9.29 -0.79
C PRO A 200 -4.20 9.40 0.44
N LYS A 201 -4.46 10.40 1.28
CA LYS A 201 -3.83 10.48 2.60
C LYS A 201 -4.32 9.33 3.48
N ILE A 202 -3.38 8.55 4.03
CA ILE A 202 -3.68 7.39 4.87
C ILE A 202 -3.42 7.73 6.33
N GLN A 203 -4.39 7.44 7.19
CA GLN A 203 -4.18 7.51 8.63
C GLN A 203 -3.25 6.38 9.07
N TRP A 204 -2.13 6.72 9.70
CA TRP A 204 -1.14 5.76 10.18
C TRP A 204 -0.80 6.01 11.64
N ARG A 205 -0.58 4.92 12.39
CA ARG A 205 -0.24 4.96 13.82
C ARG A 205 1.11 4.26 14.05
N PRO A 206 2.03 4.88 14.80
CA PRO A 206 3.27 4.25 15.25
C PRO A 206 3.03 3.37 16.49
N GLY A 207 4.11 2.73 16.98
CA GLY A 207 4.12 2.01 18.25
C GLY A 207 4.29 0.50 18.09
N ARG A 208 4.66 0.03 16.89
CA ARG A 208 5.05 -1.36 16.68
C ARG A 208 6.37 -1.62 17.41
N VAL A 209 6.51 -2.81 17.99
CA VAL A 209 7.66 -3.16 18.83
C VAL A 209 8.29 -4.43 18.29
N ASP A 210 9.55 -4.33 17.89
CA ASP A 210 10.32 -5.46 17.38
C ASP A 210 10.40 -6.59 18.42
N GLN A 211 9.85 -7.75 18.08
CA GLN A 211 9.89 -8.95 18.93
C GLN A 211 10.95 -9.94 18.46
N SER A 212 11.24 -10.95 19.28
CA SER A 212 12.17 -12.02 18.91
C SER A 212 11.62 -12.93 17.79
N LYS A 213 12.45 -13.86 17.33
CA LYS A 213 12.06 -14.88 16.33
C LYS A 213 10.86 -15.75 16.76
N SER A 214 10.52 -15.79 18.06
CA SER A 214 9.34 -16.51 18.55
C SER A 214 8.00 -15.95 18.03
N ALA A 215 7.98 -14.70 17.56
CA ALA A 215 6.78 -14.07 17.01
C ALA A 215 6.55 -14.36 15.51
N ILE A 216 7.51 -15.04 14.84
CA ILE A 216 7.43 -15.35 13.41
C ILE A 216 6.20 -16.24 13.14
N PRO A 217 5.31 -15.86 12.21
CA PRO A 217 4.15 -16.68 11.88
C PRO A 217 4.55 -18.04 11.27
N PRO A 218 3.64 -19.03 11.28
CA PRO A 218 3.71 -20.18 10.38
C PRO A 218 3.85 -19.75 8.92
N TYR A 219 4.51 -20.58 8.11
CA TYR A 219 4.59 -20.41 6.65
C TYR A 219 3.20 -20.45 5.99
N HIS A 220 3.10 -19.89 4.79
CA HIS A 220 1.87 -19.90 3.96
C HIS A 220 0.67 -19.22 4.62
N ARG A 221 0.92 -18.17 5.41
CA ARG A 221 -0.15 -17.29 5.88
C ARG A 221 -0.51 -16.20 4.88
N LEU A 222 0.22 -16.03 3.79
CA LEU A 222 -0.18 -15.09 2.75
C LEU A 222 -1.16 -15.76 1.78
N PRO A 223 -2.04 -15.00 1.11
CA PRO A 223 -2.94 -15.59 0.12
C PRO A 223 -2.15 -16.29 -0.98
N ASP A 224 -2.62 -17.46 -1.41
CA ASP A 224 -2.10 -18.19 -2.57
C ASP A 224 -2.66 -17.57 -3.85
N ALA A 225 -1.78 -17.18 -4.77
CA ALA A 225 -2.14 -16.57 -6.05
C ALA A 225 -2.83 -17.56 -7.02
N HIS A 226 -2.63 -18.86 -6.84
CA HIS A 226 -3.27 -19.88 -7.68
C HIS A 226 -4.71 -20.17 -7.26
N MET A 227 -5.15 -19.67 -6.10
CA MET A 227 -6.50 -19.85 -5.58
C MET A 227 -7.40 -18.69 -5.99
N THR A 228 -8.10 -18.86 -7.12
CA THR A 228 -8.80 -17.78 -7.83
C THR A 228 -10.29 -17.64 -7.46
N THR A 229 -10.82 -18.52 -6.60
CA THR A 229 -12.25 -18.50 -6.28
C THR A 229 -12.60 -17.35 -5.34
N GLY A 230 -13.73 -16.68 -5.59
CA GLY A 230 -14.22 -15.62 -4.72
C GLY A 230 -14.55 -16.10 -3.29
N GLU A 231 -14.82 -17.40 -3.09
CA GLU A 231 -14.98 -18.00 -1.77
C GLU A 231 -13.65 -18.06 -1.01
N TYR A 232 -12.57 -18.52 -1.67
CA TYR A 232 -11.24 -18.54 -1.08
C TYR A 232 -10.80 -17.13 -0.66
N VAL A 233 -10.94 -16.15 -1.56
CA VAL A 233 -10.58 -14.76 -1.28
C VAL A 233 -11.35 -14.23 -0.06
N ARG A 234 -12.68 -14.46 0.02
CA ARG A 234 -13.48 -14.08 1.19
C ARG A 234 -13.07 -14.79 2.47
N SER A 235 -12.66 -16.06 2.40
CA SER A 235 -12.18 -16.79 3.58
C SER A 235 -10.89 -16.16 4.14
N VAL A 236 -10.00 -15.71 3.26
CA VAL A 236 -8.74 -15.07 3.64
C VAL A 236 -9.00 -13.68 4.21
N PHE A 237 -9.71 -12.82 3.49
CA PHE A 237 -9.91 -11.44 3.92
C PHE A 237 -10.96 -11.32 5.04
N GLY A 238 -12.07 -12.04 4.94
CA GLY A 238 -13.15 -11.98 5.92
C GLY A 238 -12.91 -12.82 7.16
N THR A 239 -12.79 -14.14 6.98
CA THR A 239 -12.69 -15.05 8.13
C THR A 239 -11.37 -14.90 8.89
N ARG A 240 -10.25 -14.76 8.17
CA ARG A 240 -8.92 -14.68 8.79
C ARG A 240 -8.48 -13.26 9.12
N LEU A 241 -8.55 -12.33 8.18
CA LEU A 241 -8.07 -10.96 8.40
C LEU A 241 -9.12 -10.04 9.04
N GLY A 242 -10.40 -10.40 8.98
CA GLY A 242 -11.49 -9.65 9.62
C GLY A 242 -12.07 -8.50 8.80
N PHE A 243 -11.76 -8.41 7.51
CA PHE A 243 -12.29 -7.40 6.60
C PHE A 243 -13.70 -7.74 6.12
N ASN A 244 -14.52 -6.73 5.87
CA ASN A 244 -15.75 -6.93 5.09
C ASN A 244 -15.46 -6.92 3.57
N ASP A 245 -16.46 -7.29 2.75
CA ASP A 245 -16.32 -7.36 1.29
C ASP A 245 -15.89 -6.04 0.66
N ARG A 246 -16.36 -4.90 1.18
CA ARG A 246 -15.97 -3.56 0.68
C ARG A 246 -14.49 -3.27 0.95
N GLU A 247 -14.02 -3.57 2.16
CA GLU A 247 -12.62 -3.40 2.55
C GLU A 247 -11.69 -4.33 1.76
N MET A 248 -12.11 -5.59 1.57
CA MET A 248 -11.41 -6.56 0.73
C MET A 248 -11.24 -6.05 -0.70
N VAL A 249 -12.35 -5.65 -1.35
CA VAL A 249 -12.31 -5.14 -2.73
C VAL A 249 -11.43 -3.89 -2.84
N ASN A 250 -11.52 -2.97 -1.87
CA ASN A 250 -10.67 -1.79 -1.85
C ASN A 250 -9.18 -2.13 -1.71
N LEU A 251 -8.83 -3.05 -0.81
CA LEU A 251 -7.44 -3.47 -0.59
C LEU A 251 -6.83 -4.11 -1.84
N ILE A 252 -7.58 -5.01 -2.48
CA ILE A 252 -7.14 -5.70 -3.70
C ILE A 252 -7.00 -4.67 -4.83
N GLY A 253 -8.03 -3.84 -5.05
CA GLY A 253 -8.05 -2.93 -6.20
C GLY A 253 -7.05 -1.79 -6.12
N VAL A 254 -6.90 -1.12 -4.97
CA VAL A 254 -5.90 -0.05 -4.81
C VAL A 254 -4.49 -0.62 -4.86
N GLY A 255 -4.30 -1.81 -4.31
CA GLY A 255 -3.02 -2.50 -4.33
C GLY A 255 -2.56 -2.92 -5.71
N HIS A 256 -3.48 -3.42 -6.53
CA HIS A 256 -3.22 -3.78 -7.93
C HIS A 256 -3.39 -2.60 -8.90
N ALA A 257 -3.81 -1.41 -8.45
CA ALA A 257 -3.76 -0.22 -9.31
C ALA A 257 -2.33 0.21 -9.65
N ILE A 258 -1.35 -0.25 -8.87
CA ILE A 258 0.06 0.09 -8.98
C ILE A 258 0.94 -1.16 -9.09
N GLY A 259 2.11 -0.99 -9.69
CA GLY A 259 3.13 -2.01 -9.87
C GLY A 259 2.72 -3.10 -10.85
N ARG A 260 3.43 -4.22 -10.71
CA ARG A 260 3.35 -5.37 -11.60
C ARG A 260 3.76 -6.66 -10.89
N CYS A 261 3.51 -7.77 -11.55
CA CYS A 261 4.07 -9.07 -11.20
C CYS A 261 5.36 -9.34 -11.98
N HIS A 262 6.16 -10.27 -11.45
CA HIS A 262 7.40 -10.75 -12.06
C HIS A 262 7.45 -12.27 -12.01
N SER A 263 7.75 -12.90 -13.13
CA SER A 263 7.76 -14.37 -13.23
C SER A 263 8.76 -15.03 -12.27
N ASN A 264 9.89 -14.37 -11.97
CA ASN A 264 10.88 -14.86 -11.02
C ASN A 264 10.48 -14.72 -9.54
N ALA A 265 9.40 -13.99 -9.23
CA ALA A 265 8.90 -13.80 -7.88
C ALA A 265 7.64 -14.65 -7.61
N SER A 266 6.60 -14.53 -8.45
CA SER A 266 5.32 -15.22 -8.25
C SER A 266 4.95 -16.17 -9.38
N GLY A 267 5.73 -16.24 -10.46
CA GLY A 267 5.36 -16.92 -11.70
C GLY A 267 4.48 -16.09 -12.63
N PHE A 268 3.69 -15.14 -12.11
CA PHE A 268 2.85 -14.21 -12.88
C PHE A 268 3.66 -13.03 -13.44
N ASP A 269 3.16 -12.37 -14.49
CA ASP A 269 3.91 -11.32 -15.18
C ASP A 269 3.04 -10.15 -15.61
N GLY A 270 3.59 -8.94 -15.51
CA GLY A 270 3.00 -7.73 -16.09
C GLY A 270 2.23 -6.86 -15.10
N PRO A 271 1.95 -5.60 -15.49
CA PRO A 271 1.15 -4.67 -14.71
C PRO A 271 -0.35 -4.96 -14.85
N TRP A 272 -1.16 -4.42 -13.94
CA TRP A 272 -2.62 -4.45 -14.07
C TRP A 272 -3.21 -3.20 -14.73
N THR A 273 -2.43 -2.11 -14.82
CA THR A 273 -2.86 -0.82 -15.38
C THR A 273 -1.77 -0.27 -16.30
N PHE A 274 -2.13 0.72 -17.13
CA PHE A 274 -1.18 1.44 -17.98
C PHE A 274 -0.34 2.48 -17.23
N SER A 275 -0.67 2.77 -15.97
CA SER A 275 0.03 3.74 -15.11
C SER A 275 0.41 3.08 -13.78
N PRO A 276 1.33 2.10 -13.77
CA PRO A 276 1.67 1.31 -12.59
C PRO A 276 2.33 2.12 -11.47
N THR A 277 2.69 3.38 -11.70
CA THR A 277 3.28 4.30 -10.71
C THR A 277 2.32 5.41 -10.29
N MET A 278 1.02 5.26 -10.55
CA MET A 278 0.01 6.22 -10.11
C MET A 278 -1.23 5.49 -9.58
N VAL A 279 -1.69 5.89 -8.40
CA VAL A 279 -2.95 5.38 -7.85
C VAL A 279 -4.10 6.01 -8.62
N THR A 280 -4.68 5.24 -9.54
CA THR A 280 -5.86 5.63 -10.33
C THR A 280 -7.01 4.65 -10.11
N ASN A 281 -8.18 4.95 -10.68
CA ASN A 281 -9.30 4.02 -10.73
C ASN A 281 -9.24 3.08 -11.95
N ASP A 282 -8.10 3.03 -12.65
CA ASP A 282 -7.98 2.29 -13.90
C ASP A 282 -8.06 0.79 -13.69
N PHE A 283 -7.57 0.27 -12.55
CA PHE A 283 -7.73 -1.15 -12.22
C PHE A 283 -9.19 -1.60 -12.32
N PHE A 284 -10.11 -0.87 -11.67
CA PHE A 284 -11.53 -1.19 -11.72
C PHE A 284 -12.16 -0.87 -13.07
N THR A 285 -11.73 0.21 -13.72
CA THR A 285 -12.26 0.62 -15.02
C THR A 285 -11.92 -0.41 -16.08
N LEU A 286 -10.69 -0.89 -16.13
CA LEU A 286 -10.24 -1.94 -17.05
C LEU A 286 -10.90 -3.27 -16.74
N LEU A 287 -10.92 -3.67 -15.45
CA LEU A 287 -11.54 -4.93 -15.03
C LEU A 287 -13.01 -5.05 -15.45
N LEU A 288 -13.78 -3.95 -15.41
CA LEU A 288 -15.21 -3.97 -15.69
C LEU A 288 -15.59 -3.69 -17.15
N ASN A 289 -14.74 -2.96 -17.90
CA ASN A 289 -15.09 -2.48 -19.24
C ASN A 289 -14.34 -3.19 -20.37
N GLU A 290 -13.18 -3.79 -20.09
CA GLU A 290 -12.44 -4.54 -21.10
C GLU A 290 -12.94 -5.99 -21.22
N GLU A 291 -12.70 -6.58 -22.39
CA GLU A 291 -12.89 -8.01 -22.61
C GLU A 291 -11.60 -8.76 -22.32
N TRP A 292 -11.69 -9.76 -21.44
CA TRP A 292 -10.57 -10.54 -20.94
C TRP A 292 -10.55 -11.92 -21.57
N GLU A 293 -9.39 -12.34 -22.07
CA GLU A 293 -9.15 -13.70 -22.54
C GLU A 293 -8.00 -14.36 -21.81
N LEU A 294 -7.97 -15.69 -21.85
CA LEU A 294 -6.87 -16.45 -21.26
C LEU A 294 -5.59 -16.18 -22.06
N ARG A 295 -4.57 -15.64 -21.38
CA ARG A 295 -3.25 -15.34 -21.97
C ARG A 295 -2.59 -16.65 -22.42
N LYS A 296 -2.11 -16.67 -23.67
CA LYS A 296 -1.32 -17.79 -24.22
C LYS A 296 0.16 -17.55 -23.97
N TRP A 297 0.72 -18.20 -22.96
CA TRP A 297 2.11 -18.02 -22.54
C TRP A 297 2.58 -19.21 -21.67
N ASP A 298 3.87 -19.26 -21.34
CA ASP A 298 4.49 -20.38 -20.59
C ASP A 298 4.37 -20.28 -19.06
N GLY A 299 3.61 -19.29 -18.56
CA GLY A 299 3.39 -19.07 -17.13
C GLY A 299 2.08 -19.67 -16.61
N PRO A 300 1.73 -19.38 -15.34
CA PRO A 300 0.45 -19.81 -14.77
C PRO A 300 -0.75 -19.18 -15.50
N GLU A 301 -1.94 -19.74 -15.27
CA GLU A 301 -3.20 -19.22 -15.83
C GLU A 301 -3.38 -17.74 -15.47
N GLN A 302 -3.38 -16.87 -16.48
CA GLN A 302 -3.47 -15.43 -16.33
C GLN A 302 -4.30 -14.86 -17.49
N TYR A 303 -5.05 -13.79 -17.25
CA TYR A 303 -5.85 -13.14 -18.28
C TYR A 303 -5.13 -11.91 -18.84
N THR A 304 -5.40 -11.62 -20.11
CA THR A 304 -4.97 -10.40 -20.82
C THR A 304 -6.19 -9.76 -21.46
N ASP A 305 -6.16 -8.45 -21.69
CA ASP A 305 -7.16 -7.81 -22.53
C ASP A 305 -7.00 -8.28 -23.98
N THR A 306 -8.10 -8.21 -24.74
CA THR A 306 -8.17 -8.67 -26.15
C THR A 306 -7.55 -7.70 -27.16
N LEU A 307 -7.07 -6.53 -26.72
CA LEU A 307 -6.47 -5.50 -27.58
C LEU A 307 -4.94 -5.61 -27.66
N LEU A 308 -4.32 -6.43 -26.81
CA LEU A 308 -2.90 -6.80 -26.80
C LEU A 308 -2.67 -8.22 -27.32
#